data_AF-A0A7W9F8F5-F1
#
_entry.id   AF-A0A7W9F8F5-F1
#
_cell.length_a   1.000
_cell.length_b   1.000
_cell.length_c   1.000
_cell.angle_alpha   90.00
_cell.angle_beta   90.00
_cell.angle_gamma   90.00
#
_symmetry.space_group_name_H-M   'P 1'
#
loop_
_entity.id
_entity.type
_entity.pdbx_description
1 polymer ?
#
loop_
_entity_poly.entity_id
_entity_poly.type
_entity_poly.pdbx_seq_one_letter_code
_entity_poly.pdbx_strand_id
1 'polypeptide(L)'
;MVESATVPLGAVRGAEPVALAQRILPPETAARIEGGLVRRQWLPGQSYFIRFDERPSVHSDGLCRRTSHVASAGAPRVGEEAADDTPLALTPFQTVVFYAPTYPNLASDAGCLSEGGWIGAPERELEPTLRMLDRLTRAMARAAGPDELGFALSCRSEKPEDCADPRRALADLPLDRLLGVRLKNTVYQEEPTEGRVRVRKMQPVVDDRWPEAEVHFDSTPPDGQSWIVVLKGIDRLEAVEIRRTLVIRH
;
A
#
# COMPACT_ATOMS: atom_id res chain seq x y z
N MET A 1 23.88 6.17 -24.55
CA MET A 1 22.92 5.05 -24.68
C MET A 1 23.26 4.06 -23.59
N VAL A 2 22.36 3.85 -22.62
CA VAL A 2 22.52 2.76 -21.65
C VAL A 2 21.97 1.52 -22.35
N GLU A 3 22.76 0.48 -22.55
CA GLU A 3 22.23 -0.80 -23.02
C GLU A 3 21.15 -1.26 -22.05
N SER A 4 19.92 -1.45 -22.56
CA SER A 4 18.87 -2.07 -21.76
C SER A 4 19.28 -3.51 -21.47
N ALA A 5 19.57 -3.80 -20.20
CA ALA A 5 19.84 -5.17 -19.78
C ALA A 5 18.67 -6.07 -20.17
N THR A 6 18.98 -7.29 -20.63
CA THR A 6 17.96 -8.28 -20.99
C THR A 6 18.09 -9.51 -20.10
N VAL A 7 16.96 -10.20 -19.89
CA VAL A 7 16.90 -11.46 -19.15
C VAL A 7 16.03 -12.46 -19.91
N PRO A 8 16.40 -13.75 -20.01
CA PRO A 8 15.55 -14.74 -20.63
C PRO A 8 14.23 -14.91 -19.88
N LEU A 9 13.14 -15.08 -20.61
CA LEU A 9 11.80 -15.30 -20.05
C LEU A 9 11.76 -16.48 -19.06
N GLY A 10 12.37 -17.61 -19.39
CA GLY A 10 12.45 -18.79 -18.52
C GLY A 10 13.22 -18.54 -17.22
N ALA A 11 14.05 -17.51 -17.17
CA ALA A 11 14.74 -17.11 -15.94
C ALA A 11 13.86 -16.28 -15.00
N VAL A 12 12.79 -15.64 -15.51
CA VAL A 12 11.84 -14.83 -14.72
C VAL A 12 10.57 -15.61 -14.38
N ARG A 13 10.12 -16.46 -15.30
CA ARG A 13 8.89 -17.25 -15.16
C ARG A 13 9.01 -18.21 -13.98
N GLY A 14 8.22 -17.95 -12.92
CA GLY A 14 8.24 -18.77 -11.70
C GLY A 14 9.55 -18.68 -10.91
N ALA A 15 10.36 -17.65 -11.16
CA ALA A 15 11.65 -17.50 -10.51
C ALA A 15 11.48 -17.27 -9.00
N GLU A 16 12.35 -17.91 -8.23
CA GLU A 16 12.53 -17.57 -6.82
C GLU A 16 13.27 -16.21 -6.76
N PRO A 17 12.73 -15.20 -6.05
CA PRO A 17 13.28 -13.85 -6.04
C PRO A 17 14.76 -13.75 -5.64
N VAL A 18 15.21 -14.49 -4.62
CA VAL A 18 16.62 -14.42 -4.17
C VAL A 18 17.55 -14.98 -5.24
N ALA A 19 17.20 -16.12 -5.86
CA ALA A 19 17.95 -16.71 -6.96
C ALA A 19 18.00 -15.81 -8.20
N LEU A 20 16.90 -15.11 -8.50
CA LEU A 20 16.87 -14.15 -9.60
C LEU A 20 17.72 -12.91 -9.29
N ALA A 21 17.68 -12.40 -8.05
CA ALA A 21 18.50 -11.27 -7.61
C ALA A 21 20.00 -11.51 -7.85
N GLN A 22 20.50 -12.70 -7.49
CA GLN A 22 21.91 -13.09 -7.71
C GLN A 22 22.32 -13.10 -9.19
N ARG A 23 21.36 -13.17 -10.12
CA ARG A 23 21.61 -13.17 -11.56
C ARG A 23 21.57 -11.79 -12.19
N ILE A 24 20.68 -10.91 -11.71
CA ILE A 24 20.34 -9.67 -12.43
C ILE A 24 20.65 -8.38 -11.66
N LEU A 25 20.91 -8.45 -10.36
CA LEU A 25 21.34 -7.30 -9.57
C LEU A 25 22.87 -7.23 -9.46
N PRO A 26 23.42 -6.04 -9.18
CA PRO A 26 24.81 -5.91 -8.75
C PRO A 26 25.10 -6.80 -7.53
N PRO A 27 26.26 -7.49 -7.46
CA PRO A 27 26.56 -8.48 -6.41
C PRO A 27 26.40 -7.93 -4.98
N GLU A 28 26.82 -6.69 -4.75
CA GLU A 28 26.70 -6.02 -3.46
C GLU A 28 25.25 -5.80 -3.01
N THR A 29 24.34 -5.61 -3.96
CA THR A 29 22.91 -5.46 -3.70
C THR A 29 22.24 -6.83 -3.58
N ALA A 30 22.59 -7.78 -4.46
CA ALA A 30 22.08 -9.14 -4.42
C ALA A 30 22.36 -9.83 -3.06
N ALA A 31 23.53 -9.61 -2.47
CA ALA A 31 23.92 -10.16 -1.17
C ALA A 31 23.03 -9.69 0.01
N ARG A 32 22.25 -8.61 -0.15
CA ARG A 32 21.34 -8.09 0.88
C ARG A 32 19.89 -8.55 0.71
N ILE A 33 19.56 -9.21 -0.40
CA ILE A 33 18.19 -9.64 -0.72
C ILE A 33 17.87 -10.92 0.07
N GLU A 34 16.78 -10.89 0.84
CA GLU A 34 16.28 -12.03 1.60
C GLU A 34 14.93 -12.55 1.10
N GLY A 35 14.31 -11.86 0.13
CA GLY A 35 13.05 -12.30 -0.46
C GLY A 35 12.59 -11.41 -1.60
N GLY A 36 11.29 -11.43 -1.87
CA GLY A 36 10.72 -10.59 -2.92
C GLY A 36 9.45 -11.15 -3.52
N LEU A 37 9.13 -10.66 -4.71
CA LEU A 37 8.02 -11.09 -5.52
C LEU A 37 8.40 -11.00 -7.00
N VAL A 38 8.14 -12.07 -7.74
CA VAL A 38 8.12 -12.05 -9.21
C VAL A 38 6.70 -12.38 -9.64
N ARG A 39 6.01 -11.43 -10.28
CA ARG A 39 4.61 -11.56 -10.64
C ARG A 39 4.36 -11.15 -12.08
N ARG A 40 3.69 -12.01 -12.84
CA ARG A 40 3.18 -11.66 -14.17
C ARG A 40 2.13 -10.55 -14.06
N GLN A 41 2.26 -9.49 -14.85
CA GLN A 41 1.24 -8.45 -14.99
C GLN A 41 0.24 -8.84 -16.09
N TRP A 42 -1.05 -8.60 -15.87
CA TRP A 42 -2.16 -8.94 -16.77
C TRP A 42 -2.33 -7.91 -17.90
N LEU A 43 -1.26 -7.59 -18.61
CA LEU A 43 -1.37 -6.95 -19.92
C LEU A 43 -1.31 -8.06 -20.99
N PRO A 44 -1.98 -7.95 -22.15
CA PRO A 44 -1.62 -8.79 -23.28
C PRO A 44 -0.11 -8.57 -23.52
N GLY A 45 0.68 -9.63 -23.46
CA GLY A 45 2.15 -9.56 -23.42
C GLY A 45 2.75 -10.20 -22.16
N GLN A 46 3.95 -10.75 -22.30
CA GLN A 46 4.65 -11.35 -21.16
C GLN A 46 5.44 -10.27 -20.41
N SER A 47 4.75 -9.53 -19.55
CA SER A 47 5.37 -8.58 -18.62
C SER A 47 5.36 -9.11 -17.19
N TYR A 48 6.45 -8.88 -16.48
CA TYR A 48 6.66 -9.29 -15.10
C TYR A 48 7.04 -8.08 -14.26
N PHE A 49 6.35 -7.91 -13.14
CA PHE A 49 6.79 -7.07 -12.04
C PHE A 49 7.76 -7.88 -11.19
N ILE A 50 8.91 -7.29 -10.90
CA ILE A 50 9.96 -7.90 -10.09
C ILE A 50 10.23 -6.95 -8.93
N ARG A 51 10.15 -7.48 -7.71
CA ARG A 51 10.54 -6.80 -6.47
C ARG A 51 11.49 -7.70 -5.71
N PHE A 52 12.65 -7.16 -5.36
CA PHE A 52 13.61 -7.81 -4.46
C PHE A 52 13.58 -7.09 -3.14
N ASP A 53 13.39 -7.83 -2.06
CA ASP A 53 13.19 -7.31 -0.72
C ASP A 53 14.45 -7.57 0.12
N GLU A 54 15.05 -6.51 0.65
CA GLU A 54 16.08 -6.63 1.70
C GLU A 54 15.41 -7.02 3.03
N ARG A 55 16.22 -7.44 4.01
CA ARG A 55 15.72 -7.72 5.36
C ARG A 55 15.01 -6.49 5.94
N PRO A 56 13.78 -6.63 6.46
CA PRO A 56 13.11 -5.53 7.15
C PRO A 56 13.82 -5.19 8.46
N SER A 57 13.72 -3.94 8.89
CA SER A 57 14.28 -3.45 10.16
C SER A 57 13.29 -2.56 10.90
N VAL A 58 13.52 -2.38 12.19
CA VAL A 58 12.85 -1.31 12.96
C VAL A 58 13.21 0.05 12.36
N HIS A 59 12.22 0.94 12.22
CA HIS A 59 12.42 2.34 11.84
C HIS A 59 12.23 3.27 13.04
N SER A 60 11.11 3.11 13.74
CA SER A 60 10.74 3.85 14.95
C SER A 60 9.78 3.01 15.79
N ASP A 61 9.39 3.52 16.96
CA ASP A 61 8.33 2.92 17.76
C ASP A 61 7.07 2.75 16.91
N GLY A 62 6.58 1.51 16.80
CA GLY A 62 5.37 1.18 16.04
C GLY A 62 5.52 1.11 14.51
N LEU A 63 6.73 1.25 13.95
CA LEU A 63 6.95 1.26 12.50
C LEU A 63 8.19 0.45 12.08
N CYS A 64 7.97 -0.46 11.15
CA CYS A 64 9.03 -1.18 10.42
C CYS A 64 9.30 -0.52 9.07
N ARG A 65 10.51 -0.71 8.55
CA ARG A 65 10.90 -0.34 7.19
C ARG A 65 11.52 -1.52 6.45
N ARG A 66 11.43 -1.49 5.12
CA ARG A 66 12.10 -2.43 4.23
C ARG A 66 12.55 -1.74 2.96
N THR A 67 13.81 -1.92 2.59
CA THR A 67 14.32 -1.50 1.29
C THR A 67 13.97 -2.56 0.26
N SER A 68 13.43 -2.12 -0.89
CA SER A 68 13.12 -3.00 -2.00
C SER A 68 13.68 -2.44 -3.31
N HIS A 69 14.08 -3.31 -4.20
CA HIS A 69 14.54 -2.97 -5.54
C HIS A 69 13.53 -3.47 -6.55
N VAL A 70 12.88 -2.56 -7.28
CA VAL A 70 11.80 -2.87 -8.21
C VAL A 70 12.23 -2.68 -9.65
N ALA A 71 11.78 -3.57 -10.51
CA ALA A 71 11.90 -3.46 -11.96
C ALA A 71 10.71 -4.12 -12.65
N SER A 72 10.60 -3.87 -13.95
CA SER A 72 9.72 -4.63 -14.84
C SER A 72 10.55 -5.30 -15.92
N ALA A 73 10.18 -6.53 -16.26
CA ALA A 73 10.72 -7.27 -17.40
C ALA A 73 9.61 -7.41 -18.45
N GLY A 74 9.83 -6.92 -19.67
CA GLY A 74 8.81 -6.91 -20.73
C GLY A 74 9.30 -7.56 -22.01
N ALA A 75 8.47 -8.42 -22.61
CA ALA A 75 8.73 -8.94 -23.94
C ALA A 75 8.63 -7.82 -25.00
N PRO A 76 9.45 -7.86 -26.06
CA PRO A 76 9.45 -6.86 -27.12
C PRO A 76 8.19 -6.91 -28.00
N ARG A 77 7.45 -8.03 -28.00
CA ARG A 77 6.19 -8.20 -28.73
C ARG A 77 5.09 -8.73 -27.82
N VAL A 78 3.91 -8.14 -27.95
CA VAL A 78 2.71 -8.42 -27.17
C VAL A 78 1.82 -9.40 -27.92
N GLY A 79 1.26 -10.40 -27.22
CA GLY A 79 0.19 -11.26 -27.75
C GLY A 79 0.61 -12.62 -28.33
N GLU A 80 1.91 -12.93 -28.35
CA GLU A 80 2.43 -14.23 -28.80
C GLU A 80 2.95 -15.07 -27.63
N GLU A 81 2.84 -16.40 -27.77
CA GLU A 81 3.52 -17.32 -26.87
C GLU A 81 5.03 -17.22 -27.12
N ALA A 82 5.76 -16.77 -26.09
CA ALA A 82 7.19 -16.56 -26.15
C ALA A 82 7.90 -17.78 -25.55
N ALA A 83 8.90 -18.27 -26.28
CA ALA A 83 9.79 -19.34 -25.83
C ALA A 83 10.66 -18.87 -24.65
N ASP A 84 11.14 -19.79 -23.82
CA ASP A 84 11.85 -19.46 -22.57
C ASP A 84 13.17 -18.69 -22.79
N ASP A 85 13.76 -18.77 -23.98
CA ASP A 85 14.95 -18.02 -24.39
C ASP A 85 14.62 -16.58 -24.86
N THR A 86 13.35 -16.22 -24.96
CA THR A 86 12.93 -14.88 -25.38
C THR A 86 13.53 -13.82 -24.46
N PRO A 87 14.29 -12.84 -24.99
CA PRO A 87 14.87 -11.79 -24.19
C PRO A 87 13.78 -10.82 -23.73
N LEU A 88 13.65 -10.63 -22.42
CA LEU A 88 12.82 -9.60 -21.81
C LEU A 88 13.70 -8.38 -21.53
N ALA A 89 13.25 -7.21 -21.95
CA ALA A 89 13.90 -5.95 -21.60
C ALA A 89 13.63 -5.63 -20.13
N LEU A 90 14.69 -5.38 -19.36
CA LEU A 90 14.61 -4.92 -17.98
C LEU A 90 14.59 -3.40 -17.93
N THR A 91 13.65 -2.85 -17.16
CA THR A 91 13.76 -1.46 -16.72
C THR A 91 14.92 -1.32 -15.72
N PRO A 92 15.57 -0.15 -15.63
CA PRO A 92 16.49 0.12 -14.55
C PRO A 92 15.85 -0.18 -13.19
N PHE A 93 16.61 -0.78 -12.28
CA PHE A 93 16.15 -1.01 -10.92
C PHE A 93 15.94 0.32 -10.21
N GLN A 94 14.80 0.45 -9.55
CA GLN A 94 14.50 1.56 -8.67
C GLN A 94 14.52 1.06 -7.23
N THR A 95 15.29 1.72 -6.37
CA THR A 95 15.27 1.45 -4.94
C THR A 95 14.13 2.24 -4.30
N VAL A 96 13.27 1.54 -3.56
CA VAL A 96 12.11 2.10 -2.87
C VAL A 96 12.12 1.62 -1.43
N VAL A 97 11.78 2.50 -0.49
CA VAL A 97 11.60 2.12 0.92
C VAL A 97 10.11 1.95 1.19
N PHE A 98 9.76 0.78 1.73
CA PHE A 98 8.43 0.45 2.19
C PHE A 98 8.37 0.49 3.71
N TYR A 99 7.17 0.74 4.26
CA TYR A 99 6.91 0.86 5.69
C TYR A 99 5.71 0.02 6.08
N ALA A 100 5.73 -0.52 7.31
CA ALA A 100 4.65 -1.32 7.88
C ALA A 100 4.38 -0.86 9.32
N PRO A 101 3.15 -0.43 9.67
CA PRO A 101 2.78 -0.14 11.05
C PRO A 101 2.63 -1.45 11.85
N THR A 102 3.19 -1.52 13.05
CA THR A 102 3.21 -2.75 13.88
C THR A 102 2.14 -2.77 14.97
N TYR A 103 1.18 -1.85 14.92
CA TYR A 103 0.10 -1.76 15.92
C TYR A 103 -0.64 -3.10 16.09
N PRO A 104 -0.98 -3.52 17.32
CA PRO A 104 -0.84 -2.80 18.59
C PRO A 104 0.54 -2.91 19.25
N ASN A 105 1.47 -3.64 18.63
CA ASN A 105 2.78 -3.92 19.20
C ASN A 105 3.78 -2.82 18.87
N LEU A 106 4.82 -2.72 19.71
CA LEU A 106 6.03 -1.99 19.33
C LEU A 106 6.77 -2.75 18.22
N ALA A 107 7.48 -1.99 17.39
CA ALA A 107 8.32 -2.57 16.36
C ALA A 107 9.49 -3.31 17.01
N SER A 108 9.75 -4.52 16.53
CA SER A 108 10.87 -5.36 16.94
C SER A 108 11.40 -6.08 15.70
N ASP A 109 12.66 -6.52 15.72
CA ASP A 109 13.25 -7.21 14.58
C ASP A 109 12.45 -8.46 14.19
N ALA A 110 12.00 -9.24 15.17
CA ALA A 110 11.16 -10.42 14.93
C ALA A 110 9.77 -10.03 14.38
N GLY A 111 9.17 -8.98 14.92
CA GLY A 111 7.88 -8.47 14.45
C GLY A 111 7.95 -7.99 13.00
N CYS A 112 8.98 -7.20 12.66
CA CYS A 112 9.17 -6.67 11.31
C CYS A 112 9.32 -7.77 10.24
N LEU A 113 9.85 -8.94 10.60
CA LEU A 113 9.93 -10.09 9.68
C LEU A 113 8.56 -10.72 9.41
N SER A 114 7.62 -10.60 10.34
CA SER A 114 6.27 -11.18 10.24
C SER A 114 5.24 -10.24 9.59
N GLU A 115 5.59 -8.98 9.32
CA GLU A 115 4.67 -8.00 8.74
C GLU A 115 4.27 -8.33 7.30
N GLY A 116 2.96 -8.29 7.03
CA GLY A 116 2.37 -8.55 5.71
C GLY A 116 2.06 -7.30 4.89
N GLY A 117 1.74 -6.19 5.56
CA GLY A 117 1.22 -4.96 4.95
C GLY A 117 2.29 -3.90 4.79
N TRP A 118 2.87 -3.80 3.59
CA TRP A 118 3.97 -2.88 3.29
C TRP A 118 3.53 -1.81 2.31
N ILE A 119 3.69 -0.54 2.68
CA ILE A 119 3.38 0.59 1.80
C ILE A 119 4.62 1.38 1.43
N GLY A 120 4.71 1.76 0.16
CA GLY A 120 5.66 2.73 -0.34
C GLY A 120 4.91 4.00 -0.72
N ALA A 121 5.62 5.12 -0.76
CA ALA A 121 5.11 6.38 -1.27
C ALA A 121 6.21 7.09 -2.07
N PRO A 122 5.87 7.92 -3.06
CA PRO A 122 6.83 8.84 -3.67
C PRO A 122 7.52 9.68 -2.59
N GLU A 123 8.80 10.02 -2.78
CA GLU A 123 9.60 10.75 -1.79
C GLU A 123 8.90 12.01 -1.24
N ARG A 124 8.28 12.79 -2.14
CA ARG A 124 7.53 14.02 -1.78
C ARG A 124 6.26 13.76 -0.95
N GLU A 125 5.71 12.55 -0.96
CA GLU A 125 4.48 12.15 -0.29
C GLU A 125 4.74 11.19 0.89
N LEU A 126 5.99 10.79 1.11
CA LEU A 126 6.36 9.80 2.11
C LEU A 126 6.02 10.26 3.53
N GLU A 127 6.57 11.39 3.92
CA GLU A 127 6.39 11.93 5.26
C GLU A 127 4.90 12.21 5.59
N PRO A 128 4.10 12.84 4.69
CA PRO A 128 2.65 12.92 4.85
C PRO A 128 1.95 11.55 4.98
N THR A 129 2.38 10.55 4.19
CA THR A 129 1.83 9.19 4.24
C THR A 129 2.09 8.54 5.60
N LEU A 130 3.31 8.66 6.13
CA LEU A 130 3.67 8.13 7.45
C LEU A 130 2.88 8.82 8.58
N ARG A 131 2.67 10.13 8.48
CA ARG A 131 1.80 10.86 9.42
C ARG A 131 0.36 10.36 9.39
N MET A 132 -0.18 10.04 8.21
CA MET A 132 -1.55 9.49 8.11
C MET A 132 -1.63 8.08 8.71
N LEU A 133 -0.59 7.25 8.57
CA LEU A 133 -0.53 5.96 9.24
C LEU A 133 -0.46 6.09 10.77
N ASP A 134 0.38 6.99 11.30
CA ASP A 134 0.42 7.24 12.76
C ASP A 134 -0.93 7.74 13.29
N ARG A 135 -1.60 8.63 12.55
CA ARG A 135 -2.97 9.06 12.90
C ARG A 135 -3.95 7.90 12.91
N LEU A 136 -3.88 7.01 11.92
CA LEU A 136 -4.71 5.82 11.86
C LEU A 136 -4.47 4.92 13.08
N THR A 137 -3.23 4.52 13.36
CA THR A 137 -2.93 3.58 14.45
C THR A 137 -3.29 4.18 15.82
N ARG A 138 -3.14 5.49 16.01
CA ARG A 138 -3.65 6.18 17.22
C ARG A 138 -5.17 6.14 17.31
N ALA A 139 -5.88 6.30 16.19
CA ALA A 139 -7.34 6.19 16.15
C ALA A 139 -7.80 4.76 16.47
N MET A 140 -7.10 3.75 15.95
CA MET A 140 -7.31 2.33 16.28
C MET A 140 -7.09 2.06 17.76
N ALA A 141 -5.98 2.56 18.33
CA ALA A 141 -5.67 2.43 19.75
C ALA A 141 -6.76 3.03 20.65
N ARG A 142 -7.25 4.24 20.30
CA ARG A 142 -8.37 4.86 21.00
C ARG A 142 -9.61 4.01 20.88
N ALA A 143 -9.95 3.55 19.68
CA ALA A 143 -11.12 2.73 19.44
C ALA A 143 -11.09 1.40 20.22
N ALA A 144 -9.92 0.78 20.39
CA ALA A 144 -9.75 -0.42 21.21
C ALA A 144 -9.98 -0.17 22.72
N GLY A 145 -9.74 1.05 23.20
CA GLY A 145 -9.97 1.45 24.59
C GLY A 145 -11.42 1.86 24.88
N PRO A 146 -11.77 2.10 26.17
CA PRO A 146 -13.11 2.53 26.58
C PRO A 146 -13.34 4.05 26.49
N ASP A 147 -12.28 4.85 26.35
CA ASP A 147 -12.34 6.32 26.46
C ASP A 147 -13.09 7.00 25.30
N GLU A 148 -13.44 8.28 25.46
CA GLU A 148 -14.01 9.04 24.35
C GLU A 148 -13.02 9.15 23.17
N LEU A 149 -13.51 8.99 21.95
CA LEU A 149 -12.66 8.97 20.75
C LEU A 149 -11.97 10.33 20.50
N GLY A 150 -12.67 11.44 20.79
CA GLY A 150 -12.21 12.79 20.46
C GLY A 150 -12.28 13.14 18.97
N PHE A 151 -12.93 12.29 18.16
CA PHE A 151 -13.23 12.51 16.74
C PHE A 151 -14.58 11.87 16.40
N ALA A 152 -15.22 12.34 15.34
CA ALA A 152 -16.44 11.73 14.83
C ALA A 152 -16.14 10.39 14.13
N LEU A 153 -16.88 9.34 14.46
CA LEU A 153 -16.72 8.02 13.83
C LEU A 153 -17.99 7.63 13.09
N SER A 154 -17.82 7.20 11.84
CA SER A 154 -18.90 6.65 11.02
C SER A 154 -18.43 5.39 10.30
N CYS A 155 -19.34 4.46 10.07
CA CYS A 155 -19.09 3.23 9.32
C CYS A 155 -20.20 3.00 8.31
N ARG A 156 -19.83 2.63 7.09
CA ARG A 156 -20.74 2.29 5.99
C ARG A 156 -20.30 0.99 5.33
N SER A 157 -21.20 0.02 5.28
CA SER A 157 -21.02 -1.25 4.55
C SER A 157 -22.35 -1.63 3.88
N GLU A 158 -22.27 -2.40 2.81
CA GLU A 158 -23.44 -3.07 2.20
C GLU A 158 -23.97 -4.20 3.11
N LYS A 159 -23.13 -4.72 4.00
CA LYS A 159 -23.44 -5.72 5.02
C LYS A 159 -23.53 -5.05 6.39
N PRO A 160 -24.74 -4.82 6.95
CA PRO A 160 -24.91 -4.05 8.19
C PRO A 160 -24.12 -4.59 9.39
N GLU A 161 -23.87 -5.89 9.45
CA GLU A 161 -23.11 -6.56 10.51
C GLU A 161 -21.67 -6.03 10.64
N ASP A 162 -21.07 -5.56 9.54
CA ASP A 162 -19.72 -5.01 9.51
C ASP A 162 -19.60 -3.68 10.26
N CYS A 163 -20.72 -2.97 10.37
CA CYS A 163 -20.81 -1.66 11.00
C CYS A 163 -21.72 -1.69 12.24
N ALA A 164 -22.06 -2.88 12.75
CA ALA A 164 -22.83 -3.04 13.99
C ALA A 164 -22.11 -2.43 15.20
N ASP A 165 -20.77 -2.49 15.18
CA ASP A 165 -19.90 -1.80 16.12
C ASP A 165 -18.80 -1.06 15.35
N PRO A 166 -19.01 0.23 14.99
CA PRO A 166 -18.04 1.03 14.26
C PRO A 166 -16.70 1.17 15.00
N ARG A 167 -16.74 1.16 16.33
CA ARG A 167 -15.55 1.33 17.17
C ARG A 167 -14.67 0.09 17.07
N ARG A 168 -15.28 -1.09 17.20
CA ARG A 168 -14.59 -2.36 16.95
C ARG A 168 -14.10 -2.48 15.50
N ALA A 169 -14.90 -2.07 14.52
CA ALA A 169 -14.50 -2.07 13.11
C ALA A 169 -13.24 -1.22 12.86
N LEU A 170 -13.07 -0.10 13.58
CA LEU A 170 -11.84 0.70 13.54
C LEU A 170 -10.68 -0.01 14.25
N ALA A 171 -10.91 -0.56 15.44
CA ALA A 171 -9.88 -1.21 16.24
C ALA A 171 -9.27 -2.45 15.56
N ASP A 172 -10.10 -3.21 14.84
CA ASP A 172 -9.78 -4.51 14.25
C ASP A 172 -9.37 -4.41 12.76
N LEU A 173 -8.99 -3.23 12.26
CA LEU A 173 -8.56 -3.08 10.86
C LEU A 173 -7.33 -3.98 10.54
N PRO A 174 -7.33 -4.66 9.38
CA PRO A 174 -6.29 -5.64 9.03
C PRO A 174 -5.03 -4.96 8.49
N LEU A 175 -4.16 -4.44 9.38
CA LEU A 175 -2.92 -3.74 8.98
C LEU A 175 -1.98 -4.62 8.13
N ASP A 176 -2.02 -5.94 8.29
CA ASP A 176 -1.29 -6.91 7.44
C ASP A 176 -1.76 -6.91 5.98
N ARG A 177 -2.91 -6.29 5.69
CA ARG A 177 -3.53 -6.17 4.35
C ARG A 177 -3.51 -4.76 3.80
N LEU A 178 -2.68 -3.88 4.36
CA LEU A 178 -2.53 -2.52 3.89
C LEU A 178 -2.07 -2.48 2.43
N LEU A 179 -2.83 -1.77 1.57
CA LEU A 179 -2.56 -1.62 0.14
C LEU A 179 -1.92 -0.28 -0.19
N GLY A 180 -2.28 0.78 0.52
CA GLY A 180 -1.76 2.10 0.26
C GLY A 180 -2.52 3.22 0.96
N VAL A 181 -1.92 4.41 0.90
CA VAL A 181 -2.51 5.66 1.38
C VAL A 181 -2.67 6.59 0.18
N ARG A 182 -3.88 7.08 -0.03
CA ARG A 182 -4.19 8.08 -1.03
C ARG A 182 -4.44 9.41 -0.36
N LEU A 183 -3.49 10.32 -0.50
CA LEU A 183 -3.59 11.68 0.00
C LEU A 183 -4.55 12.48 -0.88
N LYS A 184 -5.51 13.19 -0.28
CA LYS A 184 -6.51 13.99 -0.98
C LYS A 184 -6.42 15.46 -0.61
N ASN A 185 -6.37 16.29 -1.64
CA ASN A 185 -6.46 17.76 -1.54
C ASN A 185 -7.81 18.30 -2.03
N THR A 186 -8.73 17.41 -2.43
CA THR A 186 -10.07 17.76 -2.84
C THR A 186 -11.04 17.14 -1.84
N VAL A 187 -11.91 17.95 -1.25
CA VAL A 187 -12.96 17.48 -0.34
C VAL A 187 -14.31 17.66 -1.05
N TYR A 188 -15.16 16.64 -0.93
CA TYR A 188 -16.54 16.71 -1.42
C TYR A 188 -17.43 17.11 -0.24
N GLN A 189 -18.16 18.21 -0.37
CA GLN A 189 -19.12 18.65 0.64
C GLN A 189 -20.53 18.51 0.04
N GLU A 190 -21.40 17.75 0.72
CA GLU A 190 -22.83 17.73 0.42
C GLU A 190 -23.44 18.96 1.09
N GLU A 191 -23.83 19.96 0.29
CA GLU A 191 -24.60 21.08 0.81
C GLU A 191 -26.10 20.70 0.79
N PRO A 192 -26.84 20.96 1.88
CA PRO A 192 -28.26 20.67 1.96
C PRO A 192 -29.01 21.75 1.19
N THR A 193 -29.03 21.64 -0.13
CA THR A 193 -29.94 22.41 -0.98
C THR A 193 -30.97 21.45 -1.55
N GLU A 194 -32.24 21.87 -1.56
CA GLU A 194 -33.36 21.11 -2.15
C GLU A 194 -33.00 20.70 -3.58
N GLY A 195 -32.70 19.42 -3.77
CA GLY A 195 -32.15 18.89 -5.01
C GLY A 195 -30.66 18.60 -4.86
N ARG A 196 -30.35 17.32 -4.62
CA ARG A 196 -29.02 16.72 -4.46
C ARG A 196 -27.94 17.30 -5.39
N VAL A 197 -27.23 18.34 -4.96
CA VAL A 197 -25.99 18.79 -5.62
C VAL A 197 -24.81 18.47 -4.70
N ARG A 198 -23.88 17.65 -5.21
CA ARG A 198 -22.57 17.45 -4.59
C ARG A 198 -21.63 18.54 -5.08
N VAL A 199 -21.18 19.43 -4.19
CA VAL A 199 -20.22 20.47 -4.54
C VAL A 199 -18.81 19.95 -4.27
N ARG A 200 -17.94 20.03 -5.28
CA ARG A 200 -16.51 19.73 -5.15
C ARG A 200 -15.80 21.00 -4.69
N LYS A 201 -15.32 21.04 -3.45
CA LYS A 201 -14.47 22.13 -2.96
C LYS A 201 -13.02 21.65 -2.92
N MET A 202 -12.18 22.25 -3.74
CA MET A 202 -10.74 22.06 -3.60
C MET A 202 -10.31 22.80 -2.34
N GLN A 203 -9.81 22.08 -1.35
CA GLN A 203 -9.18 22.74 -0.20
C GLN A 203 -7.70 22.92 -0.54
N PRO A 204 -7.14 24.12 -0.34
CA PRO A 204 -5.72 24.30 -0.55
C PRO A 204 -4.94 23.34 0.37
N VAL A 205 -3.92 22.69 -0.18
CA VAL A 205 -2.90 22.01 0.65
C VAL A 205 -2.18 23.13 1.40
N VAL A 206 -2.24 23.12 2.73
CA VAL A 206 -1.60 24.14 3.57
C VAL A 206 -0.32 23.55 4.15
N ASP A 207 0.84 24.07 3.73
CA ASP A 207 2.16 23.63 4.21
C ASP A 207 2.36 22.09 4.15
N ASP A 208 2.03 21.46 3.03
CA ASP A 208 2.11 19.99 2.87
C ASP A 208 1.32 19.21 3.94
N ARG A 209 0.18 19.77 4.38
CA ARG A 209 -0.82 19.09 5.20
C ARG A 209 -2.05 18.79 4.37
N TRP A 210 -2.41 17.51 4.33
CA TRP A 210 -3.57 17.02 3.59
C TRP A 210 -4.79 16.99 4.49
N PRO A 211 -5.91 17.63 4.09
CA PRO A 211 -7.14 17.65 4.89
C PRO A 211 -7.85 16.30 4.92
N GLU A 212 -7.59 15.43 3.94
CA GLU A 212 -8.18 14.10 3.85
C GLU A 212 -7.16 13.09 3.32
N ALA A 213 -7.20 11.86 3.85
CA ALA A 213 -6.50 10.72 3.30
C ALA A 213 -7.39 9.49 3.31
N GLU A 214 -7.27 8.65 2.29
CA GLU A 214 -7.87 7.32 2.27
C GLU A 214 -6.80 6.27 2.50
N VAL A 215 -7.00 5.41 3.49
CA VAL A 215 -6.17 4.23 3.74
C VAL A 215 -6.92 3.01 3.23
N HIS A 216 -6.29 2.28 2.32
CA HIS A 216 -6.90 1.17 1.59
C HIS A 216 -6.35 -0.16 2.13
N PHE A 217 -7.24 -1.11 2.37
CA PHE A 217 -6.91 -2.46 2.80
C PHE A 217 -7.55 -3.47 1.87
N ASP A 218 -6.80 -4.52 1.57
CA ASP A 218 -7.35 -5.67 0.88
C ASP A 218 -8.30 -6.43 1.80
N SER A 219 -9.34 -7.05 1.25
CA SER A 219 -10.09 -8.08 1.98
C SER A 219 -9.83 -9.44 1.34
N THR A 220 -9.81 -10.47 2.19
CA THR A 220 -9.55 -11.85 1.78
C THR A 220 -10.62 -12.33 0.78
N PRO A 221 -10.26 -13.09 -0.27
CA PRO A 221 -11.24 -13.83 -1.08
C PRO A 221 -12.16 -14.68 -0.17
N PRO A 222 -13.45 -14.89 -0.52
CA PRO A 222 -13.97 -14.87 -1.89
C PRO A 222 -14.69 -13.57 -2.32
N ASP A 223 -14.92 -12.61 -1.43
CA ASP A 223 -15.93 -11.56 -1.68
C ASP A 223 -15.42 -10.35 -2.47
N GLY A 224 -14.11 -10.21 -2.72
CA GLY A 224 -13.55 -9.10 -3.51
C GLY A 224 -13.80 -7.70 -2.93
N GLN A 225 -14.07 -7.62 -1.63
CA GLN A 225 -14.31 -6.36 -0.94
C GLN A 225 -12.99 -5.71 -0.52
N SER A 226 -13.02 -4.45 -0.10
CA SER A 226 -11.87 -3.74 0.46
C SER A 226 -12.36 -2.77 1.51
N TRP A 227 -11.56 -2.58 2.54
CA TRP A 227 -11.81 -1.51 3.51
C TRP A 227 -11.12 -0.24 3.02
N ILE A 228 -11.85 0.86 3.07
CA ILE A 228 -11.34 2.20 2.84
C ILE A 228 -11.63 3.00 4.10
N VAL A 229 -10.57 3.48 4.74
CA VAL A 229 -10.68 4.33 5.92
C VAL A 229 -10.33 5.75 5.51
N VAL A 230 -11.29 6.64 5.62
CA VAL A 230 -11.11 8.06 5.31
C VAL A 230 -10.81 8.80 6.61
N LEU A 231 -9.61 9.37 6.69
CA LEU A 231 -9.17 10.24 7.80
C LEU A 231 -9.35 11.69 7.38
N LYS A 232 -10.02 12.51 8.20
CA LYS A 232 -10.27 13.93 7.93
C LYS A 232 -9.71 14.82 9.04
N GLY A 233 -9.15 15.96 8.64
CA GLY A 233 -8.66 17.02 9.52
C GLY A 233 -7.20 17.39 9.24
N ILE A 234 -6.91 18.70 9.25
CA ILE A 234 -5.58 19.24 8.89
C ILE A 234 -4.62 19.10 10.08
N ASP A 235 -4.92 19.74 11.21
CA ASP A 235 -4.03 19.79 12.38
C ASP A 235 -4.23 18.63 13.34
N ARG A 236 -5.48 18.18 13.47
CA ARG A 236 -5.91 17.06 14.30
C ARG A 236 -6.89 16.18 13.55
N LEU A 237 -7.04 14.95 14.02
CA LEU A 237 -8.06 14.05 13.49
C LEU A 237 -9.44 14.55 13.95
N GLU A 238 -10.31 14.88 13.01
CA GLU A 238 -11.65 15.40 13.26
C GLU A 238 -12.71 14.32 13.01
N ALA A 239 -12.52 13.51 11.98
CA ALA A 239 -13.42 12.42 11.65
C ALA A 239 -12.70 11.22 11.03
N VAL A 240 -13.25 10.04 11.31
CA VAL A 240 -12.91 8.76 10.68
C VAL A 240 -14.18 8.19 10.05
N GLU A 241 -14.10 7.87 8.77
CA GLU A 241 -15.17 7.20 8.04
C GLU A 241 -14.65 5.88 7.51
N ILE A 242 -15.22 4.78 7.99
CA ILE A 242 -14.91 3.43 7.53
C ILE A 242 -15.90 3.07 6.44
N ARG A 243 -15.39 2.63 5.30
CA ARG A 243 -16.19 2.15 4.18
C ARG A 243 -15.76 0.73 3.82
N ARG A 244 -16.71 -0.18 3.72
CA ARG A 244 -16.49 -1.46 3.05
C ARG A 244 -17.12 -1.39 1.67
N THR A 245 -16.31 -1.53 0.63
CA THR A 245 -16.76 -1.45 -0.77
C THR A 245 -16.29 -2.65 -1.56
N LEU A 246 -17.08 -3.05 -2.56
CA LEU A 246 -16.60 -3.94 -3.61
C LEU A 246 -15.52 -3.21 -4.42
N VAL A 247 -14.38 -3.85 -4.63
CA VAL A 247 -13.35 -3.38 -5.56
C VAL A 247 -13.32 -4.36 -6.71
N ILE A 248 -13.81 -3.93 -7.87
CA ILE A 248 -13.59 -4.65 -9.11
C ILE A 248 -12.09 -4.52 -9.41
N ARG A 249 -11.33 -5.59 -9.18
CA ARG A 249 -9.93 -5.66 -9.60
C ARG A 249 -9.92 -5.69 -11.13
N HIS A 250 -9.45 -4.62 -11.76
CA HIS A 250 -9.14 -4.58 -13.19
C HIS A 250 -7.77 -5.20 -13.46
#